data_AF-A0A8J4RS46-F1
#
_entry.id   AF-A0A8J4RS46-F1
#
_cell.length_a   1.000
_cell.length_b   1.000
_cell.length_c   1.000
_cell.angle_alpha   90.00
_cell.angle_beta   90.00
_cell.angle_gamma   90.00
#
_symmetry.space_group_name_H-M   'P 1'
#
loop_
_entity.id
_entity.type
_entity.pdbx_description
1 polymer ?
#
loop_
_entity_poly.entity_id
_entity_poly.type
_entity_poly.pdbx_seq_one_letter_code
_entity_poly.pdbx_strand_id
1 'polypeptide(L)'
;MGRLGAFNSANLQLANSSMEYNPLYDANKGFNVMPSSFHDISDVEFQDNWGRFWVDLGTSDYFAIDVLLNCLTVLSSDYLGIQQIVFGGRCMGDWEEGMTNPDFGYKYFKI
;
A
#
# COMPACT_ATOMS: atom_id res chain seq x y z
N MET A 1 -7.22 7.40 -1.04
CA MET A 1 -6.90 7.18 0.39
C MET A 1 -5.47 7.65 0.72
N GLY A 2 -4.43 7.16 0.04
CA GLY A 2 -3.02 7.55 0.30
C GLY A 2 -2.73 9.06 0.26
N ARG A 3 -2.84 9.71 -0.91
CA ARG A 3 -2.55 11.16 -1.04
C ARG A 3 -3.52 12.08 -0.28
N LEU A 4 -4.68 11.57 0.16
CA LEU A 4 -5.65 12.32 0.97
C LEU A 4 -5.34 12.24 2.47
N GLY A 5 -4.27 11.56 2.88
CA GLY A 5 -3.89 11.41 4.28
C GLY A 5 -4.85 10.53 5.09
N ALA A 6 -5.66 9.70 4.42
CA ALA A 6 -6.60 8.79 5.09
C ALA A 6 -5.88 7.77 5.99
N PHE A 7 -4.61 7.50 5.70
CA PHE A 7 -3.71 6.74 6.55
C PHE A 7 -2.53 7.63 6.97
N ASN A 8 -2.51 7.99 8.25
CA ASN A 8 -1.39 8.64 8.90
C ASN A 8 -1.04 7.83 10.14
N SER A 9 0.00 7.00 10.06
CA SER A 9 0.45 6.14 11.16
C SER A 9 0.85 6.95 12.41
N ALA A 10 1.29 8.20 12.24
CA ALA A 10 1.57 9.11 13.36
C ALA A 10 0.30 9.65 14.02
N ASN A 11 -0.89 9.46 13.42
CA ASN A 11 -2.18 9.96 13.90
C ASN A 11 -3.23 8.86 14.11
N LEU A 12 -2.83 7.67 14.57
CA LEU A 12 -3.75 6.55 14.86
C LEU A 12 -4.42 6.67 16.24
N GLN A 13 -5.04 7.82 16.55
CA GLN A 13 -5.54 8.13 17.90
C GLN A 13 -6.56 7.11 18.42
N LEU A 14 -7.48 6.67 17.57
CA LEU A 14 -8.51 5.70 17.94
C LEU A 14 -7.95 4.28 18.07
N ALA A 15 -6.99 3.90 17.22
CA ALA A 15 -6.34 2.59 17.33
C ALA A 15 -5.47 2.48 18.59
N ASN A 16 -4.88 3.59 19.02
CA ASN A 16 -4.04 3.67 20.23
C ASN A 16 -4.82 3.98 21.50
N SER A 17 -6.14 4.19 21.42
CA SER A 17 -6.97 4.44 22.59
C SER A 17 -7.44 3.13 23.22
N SER A 18 -7.45 3.07 24.57
CA SER A 18 -8.04 1.95 25.29
C SER A 18 -9.55 1.91 25.05
N MET A 19 -10.09 0.71 24.76
CA MET A 19 -11.54 0.49 24.60
C MET A 19 -12.31 0.57 25.92
N GLU A 20 -11.64 0.74 27.05
CA GLU A 20 -12.29 0.89 28.37
C GLU A 20 -13.08 2.20 28.51
N TYR A 21 -12.86 3.18 27.61
CA TYR A 21 -13.56 4.45 27.59
C TYR A 21 -14.04 4.79 26.17
N ASN A 22 -14.99 5.73 26.07
CA ASN A 22 -15.40 6.28 24.77
C ASN A 22 -14.20 7.00 24.14
N PRO A 23 -13.66 6.50 23.02
CA PRO A 23 -12.48 7.09 22.43
C PRO A 23 -12.83 8.44 21.83
N LEU A 24 -12.03 9.46 22.14
CA LEU A 24 -12.20 10.83 21.63
C LEU A 24 -11.10 11.15 20.65
N TYR A 25 -11.48 11.79 19.54
CA TYR A 25 -10.53 12.29 18.56
C TYR A 25 -10.16 13.75 18.88
N ASP A 26 -8.86 14.02 19.04
CA ASP A 26 -8.34 15.38 19.22
C ASP A 26 -7.83 15.93 17.88
N ALA A 27 -8.55 16.89 17.33
CA ALA A 27 -8.20 17.54 16.07
C ALA A 27 -6.90 18.35 16.16
N ASN A 28 -6.61 18.98 17.31
CA ASN A 28 -5.37 19.75 17.50
C ASN A 28 -4.17 18.82 17.57
N LYS A 29 -4.31 17.67 18.26
CA LYS A 29 -3.29 16.63 18.26
C LYS A 29 -3.03 16.10 16.85
N GLY A 30 -4.09 15.85 16.07
CA GLY A 30 -3.97 15.39 14.68
C GLY A 30 -3.35 16.41 13.73
N PHE A 31 -3.55 17.70 13.98
CA PHE A 31 -2.93 18.77 13.19
C PHE A 31 -1.43 18.93 13.47
N ASN A 32 -1.01 18.69 14.72
CA ASN A 32 0.36 18.93 15.18
C ASN A 32 1.32 17.74 14.98
N VAL A 33 0.82 16.56 14.59
CA VAL A 33 1.68 15.41 14.28
C VAL A 33 2.26 15.53 12.88
N MET A 34 3.56 15.21 12.75
CA MET A 34 4.19 15.09 11.44
C MET A 34 3.49 13.95 10.67
N PRO A 35 2.99 14.20 9.45
CA PRO A 35 2.34 13.16 8.66
C PRO A 35 3.30 12.00 8.39
N SER A 36 2.86 10.78 8.70
CA SER A 36 3.55 9.52 8.37
C SER A 36 2.63 8.67 7.49
N SER A 37 2.63 9.02 6.20
CA SER A 37 1.81 8.42 5.13
C SER A 37 2.73 7.69 4.13
N PHE A 38 2.19 7.14 3.04
CA PHE A 38 3.02 6.70 1.92
C PHE A 38 3.86 7.87 1.40
N HIS A 39 5.19 7.75 1.48
CA HIS A 39 6.11 8.81 1.09
C HIS A 39 6.22 8.91 -0.42
N ASP A 40 6.22 7.76 -1.09
CA ASP A 40 6.36 7.68 -2.53
C ASP A 40 5.77 6.37 -3.08
N ILE A 41 5.43 6.37 -4.36
CA ILE A 41 4.93 5.19 -5.07
C ILE A 41 5.43 5.25 -6.52
N SER A 42 5.93 4.12 -7.04
CA SER A 42 6.31 4.05 -8.44
C SER A 42 5.09 3.93 -9.36
N ASP A 43 5.31 4.09 -10.66
CA ASP A 43 4.36 3.63 -11.67
C ASP A 43 4.01 2.15 -11.46
N VAL A 44 2.82 1.74 -11.91
CA VAL A 44 2.42 0.34 -11.87
C VAL A 44 2.90 -0.35 -13.14
N GLU A 45 3.69 -1.39 -12.97
CA GLU A 45 4.23 -2.20 -14.06
C GLU A 45 3.50 -3.53 -14.14
N PHE A 46 3.36 -4.05 -15.36
CA PHE A 46 2.78 -5.36 -15.65
C PHE A 46 3.67 -6.14 -16.59
N GLN A 47 3.77 -7.44 -16.35
CA GLN A 47 4.30 -8.42 -17.28
C GLN A 47 3.42 -9.66 -17.25
N ASP A 48 2.77 -9.97 -18.37
CA ASP A 48 1.76 -11.03 -18.48
C ASP A 48 0.71 -10.93 -17.36
N ASN A 49 0.70 -11.90 -16.43
CA ASN A 49 -0.24 -11.98 -15.31
C ASN A 49 0.30 -11.38 -14.00
N TRP A 50 1.53 -10.87 -14.02
CA TRP A 50 2.15 -10.21 -12.87
C TRP A 50 1.95 -8.71 -12.94
N GLY A 51 1.58 -8.12 -11.81
CA GLY A 51 1.66 -6.68 -11.57
C GLY A 51 2.68 -6.41 -10.46
N ARG A 52 3.49 -5.38 -10.62
CA ARG A 52 4.40 -4.91 -9.56
C ARG A 52 4.39 -3.39 -9.48
N PHE A 53 4.57 -2.90 -8.27
CA PHE A 53 4.81 -1.50 -7.97
C PHE A 53 5.64 -1.43 -6.70
N TRP A 54 6.41 -0.36 -6.56
CA TRP A 54 7.13 -0.05 -5.36
C TRP A 54 6.38 1.02 -4.57
N VAL A 55 6.40 0.90 -3.24
CA VAL A 55 5.82 1.89 -2.34
C VAL A 55 6.79 2.17 -1.20
N ASP A 56 7.07 3.44 -0.96
CA ASP A 56 7.73 3.89 0.26
C ASP A 56 6.68 4.10 1.35
N LEU A 57 6.70 3.24 2.34
CA LEU A 57 5.79 3.33 3.48
C LEU A 57 6.29 4.32 4.53
N GLY A 58 7.52 4.84 4.43
CA GLY A 58 8.15 5.68 5.44
C GLY A 58 8.15 5.06 6.83
N THR A 59 7.83 5.87 7.84
CA THR A 59 7.63 5.44 9.23
C THR A 59 6.30 4.71 9.48
N SER A 60 5.62 4.22 8.45
CA SER A 60 4.36 3.47 8.62
C SER A 60 4.58 2.12 9.30
N ASP A 61 3.59 1.74 10.10
CA ASP A 61 3.56 0.50 10.86
C ASP A 61 2.94 -0.66 10.06
N TYR A 62 3.03 -1.88 10.60
CA TYR A 62 2.49 -3.11 10.00
C TYR A 62 0.99 -3.00 9.65
N PHE A 63 0.25 -2.11 10.33
CA PHE A 63 -1.16 -1.86 10.07
C PHE A 63 -1.42 -1.32 8.65
N ALA A 64 -0.49 -0.57 8.06
CA ALA A 64 -0.60 -0.10 6.67
C ALA A 64 -0.64 -1.26 5.67
N ILE A 65 0.17 -2.29 5.92
CA ILE A 65 0.23 -3.51 5.09
C ILE A 65 -1.05 -4.32 5.24
N ASP A 66 -1.58 -4.46 6.46
CA ASP A 66 -2.85 -5.16 6.68
C ASP A 66 -4.01 -4.48 5.95
N VAL A 67 -4.09 -3.14 6.02
CA VAL A 67 -5.11 -2.38 5.27
C VAL A 67 -4.95 -2.59 3.77
N LEU A 68 -3.72 -2.56 3.23
CA LEU A 68 -3.46 -2.83 1.82
C LEU A 68 -3.88 -4.27 1.43
N LEU A 69 -3.53 -5.27 2.23
CA LEU A 69 -3.92 -6.66 2.01
C LEU A 69 -5.44 -6.85 2.03
N ASN A 70 -6.14 -6.17 2.94
CA ASN A 70 -7.60 -6.16 2.98
C ASN A 70 -8.19 -5.55 1.70
N CYS A 71 -7.64 -4.42 1.23
CA CYS A 71 -8.04 -3.83 -0.05
C CYS A 71 -7.81 -4.79 -1.23
N LEU A 72 -6.64 -5.45 -1.28
CA LEU A 72 -6.33 -6.43 -2.33
C LEU A 72 -7.22 -7.67 -2.25
N THR A 73 -7.64 -8.08 -1.05
CA THR A 73 -8.56 -9.20 -0.87
C THR A 73 -9.93 -8.90 -1.46
N VAL A 74 -10.48 -7.71 -1.19
CA VAL A 74 -11.76 -7.28 -1.80
C VAL A 74 -11.61 -7.12 -3.31
N LEU A 75 -10.52 -6.50 -3.78
CA LEU A 75 -10.23 -6.38 -5.21
C LEU A 75 -10.14 -7.76 -5.91
N SER A 76 -9.53 -8.73 -5.24
CA SER A 76 -9.42 -10.11 -5.72
C SER A 76 -10.79 -10.77 -5.85
N SER A 77 -11.63 -10.65 -4.81
CA SER A 77 -12.99 -11.20 -4.79
C SER A 77 -13.86 -10.63 -5.91
N ASP A 78 -13.82 -9.31 -6.09
CA ASP A 78 -14.88 -8.63 -6.84
C ASP A 78 -14.51 -8.39 -8.32
N TYR A 79 -13.21 -8.42 -8.65
CA TYR A 79 -12.75 -7.96 -9.98
C TYR A 79 -11.71 -8.86 -10.66
N LEU A 80 -10.68 -9.32 -9.96
CA LEU A 80 -9.45 -9.81 -10.62
C LEU A 80 -9.02 -11.26 -10.30
N GLY A 81 -9.44 -11.85 -9.18
CA GLY A 81 -9.00 -13.20 -8.78
C GLY A 81 -7.48 -13.31 -8.58
N ILE A 82 -6.92 -12.52 -7.66
CA ILE A 82 -5.48 -12.51 -7.33
C ILE A 82 -5.09 -13.86 -6.71
N GLN A 83 -4.18 -14.57 -7.36
CA GLN A 83 -3.70 -15.89 -6.91
C GLN A 83 -2.57 -15.81 -5.89
N GLN A 84 -1.68 -14.82 -6.03
CA GLN A 84 -0.49 -14.69 -5.21
C GLN A 84 -0.12 -13.22 -5.03
N ILE A 85 0.33 -12.88 -3.83
CA ILE A 85 0.98 -11.61 -3.50
C ILE A 85 2.37 -11.94 -2.96
N VAL A 86 3.39 -11.24 -3.46
CA VAL A 86 4.79 -11.42 -3.06
C VAL A 86 5.30 -10.08 -2.54
N PHE A 87 6.00 -10.10 -1.41
CA PHE A 87 6.62 -8.91 -0.82
C PHE A 87 8.13 -8.96 -0.99
N GLY A 88 8.70 -7.92 -1.58
CA GLY A 88 10.12 -7.85 -1.87
C GLY A 88 10.59 -8.95 -2.81
N GLY A 89 11.92 -9.07 -2.94
CA GLY A 89 12.55 -9.99 -3.88
C GLY A 89 12.90 -9.33 -5.21
N ARG A 90 13.87 -9.91 -5.92
CA ARG A 90 14.34 -9.42 -7.23
C ARG A 90 13.62 -10.09 -8.41
N CYS A 91 12.91 -11.19 -8.15
CA CYS A 91 12.22 -11.98 -9.17
C CYS A 91 10.84 -12.43 -8.70
N MET A 92 9.85 -12.37 -9.60
CA MET A 92 8.47 -12.84 -9.40
C MET A 92 8.14 -13.86 -10.51
N GLY A 93 8.30 -15.15 -10.21
CA GLY A 93 8.33 -16.19 -11.24
C GLY A 93 9.54 -15.98 -12.16
N ASP A 94 9.29 -15.84 -13.45
CA ASP A 94 10.33 -15.59 -14.47
C ASP A 94 10.59 -14.08 -14.69
N TRP A 95 9.87 -13.19 -13.99
CA TRP A 95 10.02 -11.75 -14.16
C TRP A 95 11.08 -11.16 -13.21
N GLU A 96 12.24 -10.79 -13.75
CA GLU A 96 13.34 -10.17 -13.00
C GLU A 96 13.28 -8.63 -13.02
N GLU A 97 13.94 -8.03 -12.03
CA GLU A 97 14.16 -6.58 -11.97
C GLU A 97 14.87 -6.08 -13.25
N GLY A 98 14.35 -5.01 -13.85
CA GLY A 98 14.87 -4.45 -15.10
C GLY A 98 14.40 -5.12 -16.40
N MET A 99 13.63 -6.21 -16.33
CA MET A 99 12.98 -6.77 -17.53
C MET A 99 11.81 -5.89 -17.98
N THR A 100 12.07 -4.97 -18.91
CA THR A 100 11.12 -3.99 -19.43
C THR A 100 10.88 -4.10 -20.94
N ASN A 101 11.24 -5.22 -21.57
CA ASN A 101 11.02 -5.40 -23.01
C ASN A 101 9.53 -5.68 -23.29
N PRO A 102 8.85 -4.84 -24.11
CA PRO A 102 7.45 -5.03 -24.49
C PRO A 102 7.14 -6.37 -25.16
N ASP A 103 8.13 -7.00 -25.81
CA ASP A 103 7.97 -8.31 -26.47
C ASP A 103 7.64 -9.43 -25.46
N PHE A 104 8.00 -9.26 -24.19
CA PHE A 104 7.63 -10.15 -23.09
C PHE A 104 6.37 -9.66 -22.35
N GLY A 105 5.52 -8.87 -23.00
CA GLY A 105 4.26 -8.39 -22.40
C GLY A 105 4.41 -7.22 -21.44
N TYR A 106 5.59 -6.61 -21.33
CA TYR A 106 5.83 -5.49 -20.41
C TYR A 106 4.98 -4.25 -20.79
N LYS A 107 4.27 -3.71 -19.80
CA LYS A 107 3.50 -2.46 -19.88
C LYS A 107 3.60 -1.71 -18.56
N TYR A 108 3.53 -0.39 -18.59
CA TYR A 108 3.47 0.42 -17.36
C TYR A 108 2.40 1.51 -17.46
N PHE A 109 1.87 1.91 -16.31
CA PHE A 109 0.84 2.93 -16.18
C PHE A 109 1.27 3.95 -15.12
N LYS A 110 1.26 5.23 -15.51
CA LYS A 110 1.61 6.33 -14.61
C LYS A 110 0.49 6.66 -13.63
N ILE A 111 0.86 6.98 -12.37
CA ILE A 111 -0.07 7.31 -11.26
C ILE A 111 0.32 8.55 -10.46
#